data_AF-T1P9A1-F1
#
_entry.id   AF-T1P9A1-F1
#
_cell.length_a   1.000
_cell.length_b   1.000
_cell.length_c   1.000
_cell.angle_alpha   90.00
_cell.angle_beta   90.00
_cell.angle_gamma   90.00
#
_symmetry.space_group_name_H-M   'P 1'
#
loop_
_entity.id
_entity.type
_entity.pdbx_description
1 polymer ?
#
loop_
_entity_poly.entity_id
_entity_poly.type
_entity_poly.pdbx_seq_one_letter_code
_entity_poly.pdbx_strand_id
1 'polypeptide(L)'
;MGDSRICDISDEVRAILKEFRFRKSKLNSALILKVDREKQLVVIDDAIDDISVEDLQEQLPGHQPRYVIYTYKMVHDDSRISYPMCFIFYTPRDSQIELQMMYACTKSALQREIDLTRVYEIRELDELTEDWLKEKLSK
;
A
#
# COMPACT_ATOMS: atom_id res chain seq x y z
N MET A 1 12.80 22.51 12.20
CA MET A 1 13.37 21.61 11.18
C MET A 1 12.89 20.22 11.53
N GLY A 2 11.92 19.71 10.77
CA GLY A 2 11.28 18.42 11.05
C GLY A 2 12.30 17.30 10.95
N ASP A 3 12.38 16.47 11.99
CA ASP A 3 13.32 15.38 12.08
C ASP A 3 12.83 14.26 11.16
N SER A 4 13.42 14.18 9.96
CA SER A 4 13.07 13.19 8.93
C SER A 4 13.65 11.83 9.30
N ARG A 5 13.15 11.24 10.39
CA ARG A 5 13.55 9.92 10.88
C ARG A 5 12.73 8.83 10.21
N ILE A 6 13.38 7.70 9.97
CA ILE A 6 12.70 6.45 9.60
C ILE A 6 11.80 6.07 10.78
N CYS A 7 10.52 5.85 10.53
CA CYS A 7 9.58 5.39 11.55
C CYS A 7 9.77 3.89 11.80
N ASP A 8 9.63 3.47 13.05
CA ASP A 8 9.79 2.07 13.40
C ASP A 8 8.57 1.25 12.96
N ILE A 9 8.81 -0.04 12.70
CA ILE A 9 7.78 -1.00 12.33
C ILE A 9 7.73 -2.04 13.45
N SER A 10 6.64 -2.02 14.23
CA SER A 10 6.48 -2.90 15.39
C SER A 10 6.37 -4.37 15.00
N ASP A 11 6.66 -5.26 15.94
CA ASP A 11 6.51 -6.71 15.74
C ASP A 11 5.06 -7.11 15.42
N GLU A 12 4.09 -6.39 15.96
CA GLU A 12 2.67 -6.56 15.64
C GLU A 12 2.40 -6.29 14.16
N VAL A 13 2.87 -5.15 13.65
CA VAL A 13 2.71 -4.82 12.22
C VAL A 13 3.46 -5.82 11.34
N ARG A 14 4.67 -6.22 11.72
CA ARG A 14 5.44 -7.26 11.00
C ARG A 14 4.68 -8.59 10.94
N ALA A 15 4.03 -8.98 12.03
CA ALA A 15 3.21 -10.19 12.08
C ALA A 15 2.01 -10.09 11.12
N ILE A 16 1.30 -8.97 11.11
CA ILE A 16 0.16 -8.72 10.22
C ILE A 16 0.60 -8.70 8.76
N LEU A 17 1.72 -8.04 8.43
CA LEU A 17 2.30 -8.03 7.09
C LEU A 17 2.60 -9.46 6.60
N LYS A 18 3.19 -10.27 7.47
CA LYS A 18 3.50 -11.68 7.18
C LYS A 18 2.24 -12.51 6.98
N GLU A 19 1.24 -12.35 7.84
CA GLU A 19 -0.05 -13.03 7.72
C GLU A 19 -0.74 -12.65 6.41
N PHE A 20 -0.82 -11.35 6.10
CA PHE A 20 -1.42 -10.83 4.87
C PHE A 20 -0.70 -11.35 3.62
N ARG A 21 0.63 -11.48 3.65
CA ARG A 21 1.42 -12.01 2.54
C ARG A 21 1.14 -13.49 2.25
N PHE A 22 1.01 -14.31 3.30
CA PHE A 22 0.93 -15.77 3.17
C PHE A 22 -0.49 -16.34 3.22
N ARG A 23 -1.50 -15.52 3.53
CA ARG A 23 -2.90 -15.96 3.52
C ARG A 23 -3.35 -16.37 2.12
N LYS A 24 -4.26 -17.35 2.07
CA LYS A 24 -4.84 -17.88 0.83
C LYS A 24 -6.20 -17.23 0.53
N SER A 25 -6.21 -15.91 0.35
CA SER A 25 -7.43 -15.21 -0.09
C SER A 25 -7.67 -15.41 -1.59
N LYS A 26 -8.93 -15.54 -1.99
CA LYS A 26 -9.37 -15.56 -3.40
C LYS A 26 -10.10 -14.27 -3.80
N LEU A 27 -10.02 -13.26 -2.95
CA LEU A 27 -10.68 -11.98 -3.12
C LEU A 27 -9.63 -10.90 -3.36
N ASN A 28 -10.07 -9.79 -3.94
CA ASN A 28 -9.28 -8.58 -3.89
C ASN A 28 -9.19 -8.12 -2.45
N SER A 29 -8.04 -7.60 -2.03
CA SER A 29 -7.89 -7.19 -0.64
C SER A 29 -6.78 -6.16 -0.45
N ALA A 30 -6.99 -5.24 0.47
CA ALA A 30 -6.08 -4.16 0.79
C ALA A 30 -5.68 -4.20 2.27
N LEU A 31 -4.39 -4.08 2.54
CA LEU A 31 -3.87 -3.70 3.85
C LEU A 31 -3.29 -2.29 3.73
N ILE A 32 -3.93 -1.34 4.41
CA ILE A 32 -3.56 0.08 4.38
C ILE A 32 -2.78 0.39 5.65
N LEU A 33 -1.60 0.96 5.50
CA LEU A 33 -0.76 1.42 6.61
C LEU A 33 -0.54 2.92 6.52
N LYS A 34 -0.36 3.51 7.70
CA LYS A 34 -0.02 4.93 7.88
C LYS A 34 1.14 5.09 8.85
N VAL A 35 1.70 6.28 8.85
CA VAL A 35 2.63 6.73 9.89
C VAL A 35 1.84 7.44 11.00
N ASP A 36 1.96 6.94 12.23
CA ASP A 36 1.61 7.66 13.44
C ASP A 36 2.75 8.64 13.74
N ARG A 37 2.51 9.93 13.49
CA ARG A 37 3.54 10.97 13.61
C ARG A 37 4.03 11.16 15.04
N GLU A 38 3.13 11.03 16.02
CA GLU A 38 3.45 11.27 17.42
C GLU A 38 4.34 10.16 17.97
N LYS A 39 4.04 8.92 17.58
CA LYS A 39 4.80 7.75 18.02
C LYS A 39 6.01 7.44 17.13
N GLN A 40 6.10 8.06 15.96
CA GLN A 40 7.06 7.72 14.90
C GLN A 40 7.01 6.23 14.54
N LEU A 41 5.81 5.67 14.41
CA LEU A 41 5.57 4.26 14.10
C LEU A 41 4.77 4.10 12.81
N VAL A 42 5.04 3.04 12.07
CA VAL A 42 4.09 2.52 11.08
C VAL A 42 3.00 1.75 11.82
N VAL A 43 1.74 2.03 11.52
CA VAL A 43 0.56 1.37 12.09
C VAL A 43 -0.42 0.96 10.99
N ILE A 44 -1.27 -0.02 11.29
CA ILE A 44 -2.38 -0.37 10.41
C ILE A 44 -3.40 0.77 10.44
N ASP A 45 -3.81 1.24 9.27
CA ASP A 45 -4.93 2.16 9.13
C ASP A 45 -6.22 1.38 8.89
N ASP A 46 -6.18 0.41 7.96
CA ASP A 46 -7.32 -0.47 7.68
C ASP A 46 -6.86 -1.81 7.05
N ALA A 47 -7.71 -2.83 7.14
CA ALA A 47 -7.52 -4.13 6.50
C ALA A 47 -8.87 -4.59 5.92
N ILE A 48 -8.99 -4.59 4.60
CA ILE A 48 -10.26 -4.76 3.90
C ILE A 48 -10.15 -5.94 2.92
N ASP A 49 -11.07 -6.89 3.07
CA ASP A 49 -11.27 -7.98 2.12
C ASP A 49 -12.45 -7.65 1.20
N ASP A 50 -12.43 -8.20 -0.02
CA ASP A 50 -13.44 -7.99 -1.06
C ASP A 50 -13.61 -6.54 -1.51
N ILE A 51 -12.48 -5.84 -1.73
CA ILE A 51 -12.46 -4.43 -2.14
C ILE A 51 -11.99 -4.26 -3.59
N SER A 52 -12.78 -3.58 -4.42
CA SER A 52 -12.39 -3.21 -5.78
C SER A 52 -11.28 -2.15 -5.80
N VAL A 53 -10.72 -1.85 -6.98
CA VAL A 53 -9.70 -0.79 -7.09
C VAL A 53 -10.34 0.58 -6.89
N GLU A 54 -11.57 0.74 -7.40
CA GLU A 54 -12.40 1.94 -7.31
C GLU A 54 -12.83 2.19 -5.85
N ASP A 55 -13.31 1.17 -5.14
CA ASP A 55 -13.65 1.31 -3.72
C ASP A 55 -12.41 1.62 -2.88
N LEU A 56 -11.26 1.02 -3.20
CA LEU A 56 -9.99 1.34 -2.54
C LEU A 56 -9.60 2.81 -2.75
N GLN A 57 -9.81 3.34 -3.96
CA GLN A 57 -9.58 4.75 -4.26
C GLN A 57 -10.41 5.64 -3.33
N GLU A 58 -11.68 5.32 -3.11
CA GLU A 58 -12.58 6.06 -2.22
C GLU A 58 -12.21 5.97 -0.74
N GLN A 59 -11.59 4.87 -0.29
CA GLN A 59 -11.10 4.72 1.09
C GLN A 59 -9.84 5.56 1.37
N LEU A 60 -9.04 5.89 0.35
CA LEU A 60 -7.77 6.58 0.55
C LEU A 60 -7.97 8.09 0.76
N PRO A 61 -7.29 8.70 1.75
CA PRO A 61 -7.48 10.12 2.05
C PRO A 61 -6.79 11.02 1.03
N GLY A 62 -7.52 11.95 0.40
CA GLY A 62 -6.98 12.83 -0.64
C GLY A 62 -5.86 13.82 -0.25
N HIS A 63 -5.51 13.92 1.04
CA HIS A 63 -4.57 14.93 1.57
C HIS A 63 -3.49 14.35 2.50
N GLN A 64 -3.41 13.02 2.64
CA GLN A 64 -2.37 12.36 3.43
C GLN A 64 -1.82 11.12 2.73
N PRO A 65 -0.51 10.85 2.81
CA PRO A 65 0.06 9.66 2.20
C PRO A 65 -0.45 8.37 2.85
N ARG A 66 -0.41 7.27 2.10
CA ARG A 66 -0.68 5.91 2.56
C ARG A 66 0.24 4.90 1.89
N TYR A 67 0.52 3.85 2.64
CA TYR A 67 1.10 2.62 2.14
C TYR A 67 -0.03 1.61 1.94
N VAL A 68 -0.07 0.95 0.79
CA VAL A 68 -1.11 -0.04 0.51
C VAL A 68 -0.44 -1.31 0.02
N ILE A 69 -0.73 -2.44 0.66
CA ILE A 69 -0.46 -3.75 0.08
C ILE A 69 -1.76 -4.25 -0.50
N TYR A 70 -1.78 -4.46 -1.80
CA TYR A 70 -2.98 -4.86 -2.52
C TYR A 70 -2.78 -6.21 -3.20
N THR A 71 -3.70 -7.13 -2.94
CA THR A 71 -3.82 -8.40 -3.68
C THR A 71 -4.95 -8.25 -4.67
N TYR A 72 -4.67 -8.51 -5.94
CA TYR A 72 -5.64 -8.36 -7.03
C TYR A 72 -5.90 -9.71 -7.70
N LYS A 73 -7.16 -10.10 -7.81
CA LYS A 73 -7.62 -11.27 -8.55
C LYS A 73 -7.58 -10.96 -10.04
N MET A 74 -6.48 -11.36 -10.68
CA MET A 74 -6.24 -11.13 -12.09
C MET A 74 -6.74 -12.31 -12.91
N VAL A 75 -7.69 -12.06 -13.81
CA VAL A 75 -8.11 -13.01 -14.84
C VAL A 75 -7.32 -12.70 -16.11
N HIS A 76 -6.57 -13.69 -16.60
CA HIS A 76 -5.77 -13.58 -17.82
C HIS A 76 -6.59 -13.94 -19.04
N ASP A 77 -6.12 -13.54 -20.22
CA ASP A 77 -6.80 -13.80 -21.51
C ASP A 77 -7.03 -15.29 -21.78
N ASP A 78 -6.17 -16.16 -21.26
CA ASP A 78 -6.29 -17.62 -21.34
C ASP A 78 -7.18 -18.23 -20.23
N SER A 79 -7.96 -17.40 -19.54
CA SER A 79 -8.84 -17.76 -18.42
C SER A 79 -8.14 -18.29 -17.16
N ARG A 80 -6.80 -18.24 -17.09
CA ARG A 80 -6.10 -18.50 -15.82
C ARG A 80 -6.40 -17.37 -14.83
N ILE A 81 -6.38 -17.71 -13.55
CA ILE A 81 -6.53 -16.74 -12.47
C ILE A 81 -5.24 -16.72 -11.64
N SER A 82 -4.71 -15.53 -11.40
CA SER A 82 -3.63 -15.32 -10.43
C SER A 82 -4.03 -14.26 -9.40
N TYR A 83 -3.27 -14.21 -8.31
CA TYR A 83 -3.47 -13.26 -7.21
C TYR A 83 -2.19 -12.49 -6.95
N PRO A 84 -1.69 -11.71 -7.92
CA PRO A 84 -0.51 -10.89 -7.70
C PRO A 84 -0.73 -9.90 -6.56
N MET A 85 0.29 -9.79 -5.71
CA MET A 85 0.35 -8.82 -4.63
C MET A 85 1.34 -7.71 -5.00
N CYS A 86 0.98 -6.47 -4.70
CA CYS A 86 1.83 -5.31 -4.94
C CYS A 86 1.79 -4.34 -3.76
N PHE A 87 2.84 -3.51 -3.70
CA PHE A 87 2.98 -2.42 -2.75
C PHE A 87 2.78 -1.10 -3.49
N ILE A 88 1.76 -0.33 -3.12
CA ILE A 88 1.44 0.97 -3.69
C ILE A 88 1.74 2.02 -2.63
N PHE A 89 2.61 2.96 -2.96
CA PHE A 89 2.90 4.12 -2.13
C PHE A 89 2.19 5.34 -2.69
N TYR A 90 1.08 5.71 -2.05
CA TYR A 90 0.29 6.87 -2.42
C TYR A 90 0.77 8.10 -1.65
N THR A 91 1.13 9.16 -2.37
CA THR A 91 1.57 10.44 -1.79
C THR A 91 0.85 11.61 -2.48
N PRO A 92 -0.31 12.05 -1.96
CA PRO A 92 -1.07 13.16 -2.54
C PRO A 92 -0.21 14.42 -2.60
N ARG A 93 -0.31 15.17 -3.71
CA ARG A 93 0.45 16.42 -3.91
C ARG A 93 0.21 17.44 -2.80
N ASP A 94 -1.02 17.50 -2.30
CA ASP A 94 -1.44 18.47 -1.27
C ASP A 94 -1.09 18.05 0.17
N SER A 95 -0.37 16.93 0.34
CA SER A 95 0.10 16.51 1.67
C SER A 95 1.13 17.48 2.23
N GLN A 96 1.17 17.64 3.56
CA GLN A 96 2.22 18.41 4.22
C GLN A 96 3.62 17.86 3.89
N ILE A 97 4.57 18.74 3.54
CA ILE A 97 5.93 18.36 3.10
C ILE A 97 6.64 17.48 4.13
N GLU A 98 6.58 17.85 5.41
CA GLU A 98 7.20 17.06 6.49
C GLU A 98 6.62 15.64 6.55
N LEU A 99 5.31 15.49 6.33
CA LEU A 99 4.70 14.16 6.29
C LEU A 99 5.14 13.38 5.05
N GLN A 100 5.18 14.01 3.88
CA GLN A 100 5.70 13.36 2.67
C GLN A 100 7.12 12.84 2.90
N MET A 101 7.97 13.63 3.57
CA MET A 101 9.34 13.23 3.91
C MET A 101 9.38 12.04 4.89
N MET A 102 8.58 12.06 5.96
CA MET A 102 8.51 10.93 6.91
C MET A 102 8.10 9.62 6.21
N TYR A 103 7.09 9.68 5.33
CA TYR A 103 6.68 8.52 4.55
C TYR A 103 7.75 8.10 3.53
N ALA A 104 8.38 9.03 2.83
CA ALA A 104 9.43 8.70 1.86
C ALA A 104 10.64 8.03 2.54
N CYS A 105 11.08 8.54 3.69
CA CYS A 105 12.17 7.95 4.47
C CYS A 105 11.83 6.54 4.98
N THR A 106 10.59 6.31 5.38
CA THR A 106 10.15 5.03 5.94
C THR A 106 9.83 3.98 4.87
N LYS A 107 9.48 4.40 3.65
CA LYS A 107 9.07 3.53 2.54
C LYS A 107 10.05 2.38 2.29
N SER A 108 11.35 2.69 2.20
CA SER A 108 12.38 1.69 1.91
C SER A 108 12.51 0.63 3.00
N ALA A 109 12.32 1.00 4.27
CA ALA A 109 12.31 0.05 5.38
C ALA A 109 11.08 -0.86 5.29
N LEU A 110 9.90 -0.27 5.10
CA LEU A 110 8.65 -1.01 4.99
C LEU A 110 8.63 -1.96 3.77
N GLN A 111 9.14 -1.52 2.62
CA GLN A 111 9.25 -2.36 1.42
C GLN A 111 10.12 -3.60 1.67
N ARG A 112 11.22 -3.47 2.43
CA ARG A 112 12.09 -4.61 2.79
C ARG A 112 11.37 -5.58 3.72
N GLU A 113 10.57 -5.09 4.66
CA GLU A 113 9.78 -5.93 5.56
C GLU A 113 8.69 -6.71 4.82
N ILE A 114 8.03 -6.06 3.87
CA ILE A 114 6.96 -6.66 3.08
C ILE A 114 7.52 -7.68 2.07
N ASP A 115 8.76 -7.47 1.59
CA ASP A 115 9.46 -8.34 0.63
C ASP A 115 8.62 -8.61 -0.63
N LEU A 116 8.07 -7.52 -1.18
CA LEU A 116 7.38 -7.47 -2.46
C LEU A 116 8.26 -6.78 -3.51
N THR A 117 8.31 -7.38 -4.69
CA THR A 117 9.06 -6.87 -5.84
C THR A 117 8.24 -5.87 -6.68
N ARG A 118 6.92 -6.02 -6.68
CA ARG A 118 5.98 -5.15 -7.41
C ARG A 118 5.67 -3.93 -6.56
N VAL A 119 6.39 -2.84 -6.83
CA VAL A 119 6.26 -1.59 -6.10
C VAL A 119 5.90 -0.46 -7.05
N TYR A 120 4.83 0.26 -6.72
CA TYR A 120 4.30 1.36 -7.51
C TYR A 120 4.14 2.60 -6.65
N GLU A 121 4.28 3.77 -7.28
CA GLU A 121 4.04 5.06 -6.65
C GLU A 121 3.00 5.80 -7.45
N ILE A 122 2.06 6.44 -6.76
CA ILE A 122 1.01 7.27 -7.34
C ILE A 122 0.89 8.57 -6.54
N ARG A 123 0.54 9.66 -7.22
CA ARG A 123 0.39 10.99 -6.58
C ARG A 123 -1.03 11.51 -6.62
N GLU A 124 -1.87 10.94 -7.47
CA GLU A 124 -3.26 11.29 -7.67
C GLU A 124 -4.09 10.01 -7.60
N LEU A 125 -5.23 10.06 -6.93
CA LEU A 125 -6.07 8.88 -6.76
C LEU A 125 -6.65 8.41 -8.09
N ASP A 126 -6.90 9.33 -9.01
CA ASP A 126 -7.41 9.03 -10.35
C ASP A 126 -6.40 8.23 -11.21
N GLU A 127 -5.13 8.13 -10.79
CA GLU A 127 -4.15 7.22 -11.40
C GLU A 127 -4.41 5.75 -11.02
N LEU A 128 -5.01 5.50 -9.85
CA LEU A 128 -5.31 4.17 -9.31
C LEU A 128 -6.59 3.62 -9.92
N THR A 129 -6.49 3.15 -11.16
CA THR A 129 -7.59 2.48 -11.87
C THR A 129 -7.31 1.00 -12.08
N GLU A 130 -8.35 0.20 -12.31
CA GLU A 130 -8.18 -1.22 -12.59
C GLU A 130 -7.31 -1.47 -13.83
N ASP A 131 -7.48 -0.67 -14.89
CA ASP A 131 -6.69 -0.76 -16.13
C ASP A 131 -5.21 -0.44 -15.89
N TRP A 132 -4.92 0.64 -15.16
CA TRP A 132 -3.56 0.97 -14.76
C TRP A 132 -2.92 -0.17 -13.97
N LEU A 133 -3.65 -0.74 -13.00
CA LEU A 133 -3.15 -1.82 -12.17
C LEU A 133 -2.85 -3.07 -13.01
N LYS A 134 -3.78 -3.49 -13.88
CA LYS A 134 -3.57 -4.61 -14.81
C LYS A 134 -2.35 -4.41 -15.69
N GLU A 135 -2.15 -3.20 -16.25
CA GLU A 135 -0.98 -2.87 -17.07
C GLU A 135 0.33 -3.04 -16.27
N LYS A 136 0.34 -2.57 -15.02
CA LYS A 136 1.51 -2.66 -14.14
C LYS A 136 1.81 -4.09 -13.71
N LEU A 137 0.79 -4.90 -13.47
CA LEU A 137 0.93 -6.29 -13.00
C LEU A 137 1.25 -7.30 -14.12
N SER A 138 1.02 -6.91 -15.37
CA SER A 138 1.34 -7.71 -16.58
C SER A 138 2.79 -7.59 -17.02
N LYS A 139 3.54 -6.60 -16.50
CA LYS A 139 4.97 -6.40 -16.73
C LYS A 139 5.80 -7.22 -15.76
#